data_AF-A0A838H860-F1
#
_entry.id   AF-A0A838H860-F1
#
_cell.length_a   1.000
_cell.length_b   1.000
_cell.length_c   1.000
_cell.angle_alpha   90.00
_cell.angle_beta   90.00
_cell.angle_gamma   90.00
#
_symmetry.space_group_name_H-M   'P 1'
#
loop_
_entity.id
_entity.type
_entity.pdbx_description
1 polymer ?
#
loop_
_entity_poly.entity_id
_entity_poly.type
_entity_poly.pdbx_seq_one_letter_code
_entity_poly.pdbx_strand_id
1 'polypeptide(L)'
;MPAMRLMLAERGTEAELERLAARGFWFDLKIDGIRALVTVQPGASDGPAVSMTSRNGLDLTGRYPELVIALQELPDLPPDELVLDAEIAVPGSDGFPSWPLTHRRTAQRGKRPVVADVSAVLYVFDVLRHQGR
;
A
#
# COMPACT_ATOMS: atom_id res chain seq x y z
N MET A 1 20.03 -0.84 7.27
CA MET A 1 19.15 -2.04 7.21
C MET A 1 19.38 -2.74 5.88
N PRO A 2 19.46 -4.08 5.82
CA PRO A 2 19.46 -4.78 4.55
C PRO A 2 18.15 -4.50 3.79
N ALA A 3 18.21 -4.45 2.46
CA ALA A 3 17.03 -4.25 1.62
C ALA A 3 16.03 -5.39 1.85
N MET A 4 14.79 -5.03 2.20
CA MET A 4 13.71 -5.98 2.44
C MET A 4 13.31 -6.65 1.13
N ARG A 5 13.26 -7.99 1.13
CA ARG A 5 12.79 -8.76 -0.03
C ARG A 5 11.29 -8.96 0.10
N LEU A 6 10.56 -8.45 -0.87
CA LEU A 6 9.10 -8.59 -0.92
C LEU A 6 8.73 -10.02 -1.29
N MET A 7 7.76 -10.59 -0.57
CA MET A 7 7.16 -11.88 -0.91
C MET A 7 6.45 -11.79 -2.28
N LEU A 8 6.59 -12.83 -3.10
CA LEU A 8 5.91 -12.96 -4.38
C LEU A 8 4.85 -14.06 -4.32
N ALA A 9 3.99 -14.10 -5.32
CA ALA A 9 2.95 -15.11 -5.46
C ALA A 9 3.25 -16.05 -6.62
N GLU A 10 2.79 -17.29 -6.49
CA GLU A 10 2.72 -18.27 -7.57
C GLU A 10 1.29 -18.34 -8.10
N ARG A 11 1.13 -18.70 -9.37
CA ARG A 11 -0.18 -18.88 -9.98
C ARG A 11 -0.80 -20.18 -9.47
N GLY A 12 -1.95 -20.09 -8.81
CA GLY A 12 -2.74 -21.25 -8.39
C GLY A 12 -3.86 -21.64 -9.37
N THR A 13 -4.53 -22.73 -9.04
CA THR A 13 -5.72 -23.30 -9.68
C THR A 13 -6.89 -23.37 -8.71
N GLU A 14 -8.13 -23.47 -9.20
CA GLU A 14 -9.32 -23.59 -8.34
C GLU A 14 -9.25 -24.82 -7.41
N ALA A 15 -8.78 -25.96 -7.93
CA ALA A 15 -8.60 -27.17 -7.13
C ALA A 15 -7.57 -26.99 -5.99
N GLU A 16 -6.62 -26.07 -6.14
CA GLU A 16 -5.68 -25.72 -5.06
C GLU A 16 -6.32 -24.85 -3.99
N LEU A 17 -7.29 -23.99 -4.35
CA LEU A 17 -7.99 -23.14 -3.38
C LEU A 17 -8.66 -23.98 -2.29
N GLU A 18 -9.39 -25.03 -2.67
CA GLU A 18 -10.03 -25.93 -1.70
C GLU A 18 -9.00 -26.60 -0.77
N ARG A 19 -7.87 -27.05 -1.34
CA ARG A 19 -6.79 -27.66 -0.55
C ARG A 19 -6.10 -26.67 0.38
N LEU A 20 -5.90 -25.44 -0.06
CA LEU A 20 -5.30 -24.37 0.75
C LEU A 20 -6.25 -23.94 1.87
N ALA A 21 -7.55 -23.82 1.57
CA ALA A 21 -8.58 -23.54 2.57
C ALA A 21 -8.60 -24.62 3.66
N ALA A 22 -8.57 -25.90 3.27
CA ALA A 22 -8.51 -27.02 4.22
C ALA A 22 -7.22 -27.03 5.09
N ARG A 23 -6.16 -26.37 4.64
CA ARG A 23 -4.90 -26.18 5.37
C ARG A 23 -4.88 -24.91 6.24
N GLY A 24 -5.96 -24.16 6.29
CA GLY A 24 -6.09 -22.95 7.10
C GLY A 24 -5.49 -21.69 6.47
N PHE A 25 -5.33 -21.66 5.14
CA PHE A 25 -4.91 -20.44 4.45
C PHE A 25 -6.03 -19.40 4.40
N TRP A 26 -5.65 -18.13 4.46
CA TRP A 26 -6.52 -16.99 4.27
C TRP A 26 -6.50 -16.55 2.80
N PHE A 27 -7.61 -16.00 2.34
CA PHE A 27 -7.74 -15.50 0.97
C PHE A 27 -8.14 -14.04 1.01
N ASP A 28 -7.26 -13.20 0.47
CA ASP A 28 -7.55 -11.80 0.20
C ASP A 28 -7.81 -11.57 -1.28
N LEU A 29 -8.53 -10.49 -1.57
CA LEU A 29 -8.70 -10.03 -2.93
C LEU A 29 -7.34 -9.64 -3.50
N LYS A 30 -6.99 -10.20 -4.66
CA LYS A 30 -5.84 -9.70 -5.43
C LYS A 30 -6.22 -8.35 -6.05
N ILE A 31 -5.84 -7.26 -5.37
CA ILE A 31 -6.02 -5.90 -5.87
C ILE A 31 -5.16 -5.68 -7.12
N ASP A 32 -5.74 -5.09 -8.17
CA ASP A 32 -5.02 -4.69 -9.38
C ASP A 32 -4.63 -3.21 -9.29
N GLY A 33 -3.44 -2.93 -8.75
CA GLY A 33 -2.95 -1.58 -8.55
C GLY A 33 -1.42 -1.47 -8.64
N ILE A 34 -0.84 -0.68 -7.73
CA ILE A 34 0.61 -0.51 -7.61
C ILE A 34 1.02 -0.90 -6.20
N ARG A 35 1.77 -2.00 -6.08
CA ARG A 35 2.37 -2.40 -4.81
C ARG A 35 3.28 -1.32 -4.24
N ALA A 36 3.05 -1.00 -2.97
CA ALA A 36 3.77 0.00 -2.20
C ALA A 36 4.22 -0.60 -0.86
N LEU A 37 5.53 -0.58 -0.64
CA LEU A 37 6.13 -0.76 0.68
C LEU A 37 6.09 0.60 1.38
N VAL A 38 5.30 0.68 2.44
CA VAL A 38 5.07 1.92 3.20
C VAL A 38 5.85 1.84 4.50
N THR A 39 6.63 2.88 4.78
CA THR A 39 7.34 3.03 6.05
C THR A 39 6.87 4.30 6.73
N VAL A 40 6.36 4.17 7.95
CA VAL A 40 6.01 5.28 8.83
C VAL A 40 7.00 5.29 9.99
N GLN A 41 7.78 6.36 10.10
CA GLN A 41 8.75 6.54 11.16
C GLN A 41 8.21 7.54 12.19
N PRO A 42 8.43 7.30 13.49
CA PRO A 42 8.09 8.26 14.54
C PRO A 42 8.79 9.59 14.29
N GLY A 43 8.05 10.68 14.35
CA GLY A 43 8.59 12.02 14.23
C GLY A 43 9.13 12.55 15.57
N ALA A 44 10.19 13.33 15.53
CA ALA A 44 10.71 14.02 16.72
C ALA A 44 10.02 15.37 17.00
N SER A 45 9.51 16.06 15.95
CA SER A 45 9.03 17.45 16.06
C SER A 45 7.83 17.80 15.16
N ASP A 46 7.79 17.28 13.92
CA ASP A 46 6.83 17.70 12.87
C ASP A 46 5.78 16.62 12.53
N GLY A 47 5.57 15.67 13.45
CA GLY A 47 4.77 14.47 13.20
C GLY A 47 5.54 13.37 12.45
N PRO A 48 4.92 12.20 12.25
CA PRO A 48 5.56 11.03 11.66
C PRO A 48 6.06 11.28 10.23
N ALA A 49 7.20 10.69 9.89
CA ALA A 49 7.75 10.73 8.54
C ALA A 49 7.26 9.51 7.76
N VAL A 50 6.64 9.74 6.60
CA VAL A 50 6.10 8.67 5.73
C VAL A 50 6.93 8.59 4.46
N SER A 51 7.29 7.37 4.07
CA SER A 51 7.86 7.07 2.76
C SER A 51 7.17 5.88 2.13
N MET A 52 7.08 5.88 0.80
CA MET A 52 6.46 4.80 0.04
C MET A 52 7.34 4.44 -1.15
N THR A 53 7.64 3.15 -1.32
CA THR A 53 8.44 2.64 -2.44
C THR A 53 7.70 1.56 -3.20
N SER A 54 7.79 1.57 -4.52
CA SER A 54 7.18 0.53 -5.34
C SER A 54 7.94 -0.80 -5.21
N ARG A 55 7.34 -1.89 -5.71
CA ARG A 55 8.01 -3.19 -5.84
C ARG A 55 9.40 -3.13 -6.50
N ASN A 56 9.62 -2.21 -7.44
CA ASN A 56 10.90 -2.03 -8.15
C ASN A 56 11.75 -0.86 -7.62
N GLY A 57 11.47 -0.37 -6.41
CA GLY A 57 12.28 0.63 -5.72
C GLY A 57 12.09 2.07 -6.21
N LEU A 58 11.01 2.36 -6.94
CA LEU A 58 10.67 3.74 -7.30
C LEU A 58 10.03 4.45 -6.11
N ASP A 59 10.47 5.67 -5.84
CA ASP A 59 9.82 6.52 -4.84
C ASP A 59 8.41 6.94 -5.32
N LEU A 60 7.43 6.62 -4.48
CA LEU A 60 6.00 6.91 -4.67
C LEU A 60 5.52 8.03 -3.73
N THR A 61 6.32 8.46 -2.76
CA THR A 61 5.93 9.35 -1.66
C THR A 61 5.32 10.65 -2.18
N GLY A 62 6.06 11.37 -3.03
CA GLY A 62 5.57 12.62 -3.63
C GLY A 62 4.49 12.46 -4.70
N ARG A 63 4.16 11.22 -5.10
CA ARG A 63 3.13 10.95 -6.13
C ARG A 63 1.72 10.85 -5.55
N TYR A 64 1.62 10.53 -4.27
CA TYR A 64 0.36 10.33 -3.54
C TYR A 64 0.38 11.12 -2.22
N PRO A 65 0.44 12.47 -2.28
CA PRO A 65 0.43 13.29 -1.07
C PRO A 65 -0.80 13.05 -0.19
N GLU A 66 -1.93 12.68 -0.78
CA GLU A 66 -3.15 12.33 -0.04
C GLU A 66 -2.97 11.11 0.87
N LEU A 67 -2.20 10.10 0.42
CA LEU A 67 -1.91 8.90 1.22
C LEU A 67 -0.89 9.22 2.31
N VAL A 68 0.09 10.07 2.01
CA VAL A 68 1.07 10.54 3.00
C VAL A 68 0.37 11.23 4.17
N ILE A 69 -0.52 12.19 3.88
CA ILE A 69 -1.28 12.91 4.91
C ILE A 69 -2.12 11.93 5.74
N ALA A 70 -2.89 11.05 5.09
CA ALA A 70 -3.72 10.08 5.80
C ALA A 70 -2.90 9.13 6.71
N LEU A 71 -1.70 8.71 6.26
CA LEU A 71 -0.79 7.88 7.05
C LEU A 71 -0.20 8.65 8.24
N GLN A 72 0.06 9.95 8.08
CA GLN A 72 0.57 10.80 9.17
C GLN A 72 -0.49 11.04 10.26
N GLU A 73 -1.76 11.02 9.89
CA GLU A 73 -2.91 11.22 10.77
C GLU A 73 -3.43 9.93 11.40
N LEU A 74 -2.79 8.78 11.16
CA LEU A 74 -3.20 7.52 11.77
C LEU A 74 -3.18 7.64 13.31
N PRO A 75 -4.29 7.27 13.99
CA PRO A 75 -4.29 7.22 15.44
C PRO A 75 -3.38 6.10 15.94
N ASP A 76 -2.83 6.28 17.15
CA ASP A 76 -2.06 5.25 17.85
C ASP A 76 -0.85 4.70 17.08
N LEU A 77 -0.19 5.56 16.27
CA LEU A 77 1.06 5.19 15.62
C LEU A 77 2.08 4.72 16.66
N PRO A 78 2.76 3.58 16.42
CA PRO A 78 3.73 3.06 17.36
C PRO A 78 4.90 4.04 17.57
N PRO A 79 5.55 4.02 18.74
CA PRO A 79 6.75 4.82 18.99
C PRO A 79 7.97 4.32 18.21
N ASP A 80 7.83 3.19 17.49
CA ASP A 80 8.83 2.59 16.61
C ASP A 80 8.37 2.66 15.15
N GLU A 81 9.27 2.27 14.23
CA GLU A 81 8.94 2.17 12.81
C GLU A 81 7.80 1.16 12.54
N LEU A 82 6.81 1.59 11.76
CA LEU A 82 5.77 0.76 11.16
C LEU A 82 6.11 0.54 9.69
N VAL A 83 6.13 -0.73 9.26
CA VAL A 83 6.29 -1.08 7.84
C VAL A 83 5.12 -1.92 7.36
N LEU A 84 4.47 -1.47 6.30
CA LEU A 84 3.30 -2.12 5.70
C LEU A 84 3.61 -2.54 4.26
N ASP A 85 3.07 -3.69 3.86
CA ASP A 85 2.96 -4.08 2.46
C ASP A 85 1.52 -3.87 2.00
N ALA A 86 1.36 -3.14 0.90
CA ALA A 86 0.05 -2.67 0.47
C ALA A 86 -0.03 -2.50 -1.04
N GLU A 87 -1.26 -2.40 -1.55
CA GLU A 87 -1.54 -2.05 -2.93
C GLU A 87 -2.19 -0.66 -2.99
N ILE A 88 -1.65 0.24 -3.80
CA ILE A 88 -2.31 1.51 -4.11
C ILE A 88 -3.25 1.28 -5.28
N ALA A 89 -4.55 1.54 -5.07
CA ALA A 89 -5.54 1.45 -6.14
C ALA A 89 -6.61 2.53 -5.99
N VAL A 90 -7.28 2.84 -7.08
CA VAL A 90 -8.38 3.80 -7.13
C VAL A 90 -9.69 3.04 -7.28
N PRO A 91 -10.62 3.15 -6.32
CA PRO A 91 -11.93 2.50 -6.43
C PRO A 91 -12.80 3.18 -7.50
N GLY A 92 -13.64 2.37 -8.16
CA GLY A 92 -14.71 2.84 -9.03
C GLY A 92 -15.91 3.38 -8.24
N SER A 93 -16.95 3.79 -8.97
CA SER A 93 -18.23 4.21 -8.36
C SER A 93 -18.96 3.08 -7.64
N ASP A 94 -18.60 1.83 -7.95
CA ASP A 94 -19.06 0.61 -7.31
C ASP A 94 -18.27 0.26 -6.03
N GLY A 95 -17.24 1.05 -5.70
CA GLY A 95 -16.37 0.83 -4.55
C GLY A 95 -15.25 -0.18 -4.77
N PHE A 96 -15.18 -0.86 -5.94
CA PHE A 96 -14.16 -1.86 -6.21
C PHE A 96 -12.91 -1.24 -6.84
N PRO A 97 -11.70 -1.77 -6.54
CA PRO A 97 -10.47 -1.32 -7.20
C PRO A 97 -10.57 -1.40 -8.72
N SER A 98 -10.20 -0.31 -9.39
CA SER A 98 -10.26 -0.20 -10.85
C SER A 98 -8.88 0.06 -11.43
N TRP A 99 -8.37 -0.89 -12.21
CA TRP A 99 -7.09 -0.71 -12.91
C TRP A 99 -7.09 0.50 -13.86
N PRO A 100 -8.11 0.73 -14.71
CA PRO A 100 -8.15 1.92 -15.57
C PRO A 100 -8.06 3.25 -14.80
N LEU A 101 -8.76 3.36 -13.66
CA LEU A 101 -8.70 4.57 -12.81
C LEU A 101 -7.33 4.71 -12.13
N THR A 102 -6.78 3.61 -11.62
CA THR A 102 -5.45 3.57 -10.99
C THR A 102 -4.36 3.98 -11.98
N HIS A 103 -4.42 3.46 -13.20
CA HIS A 103 -3.52 3.83 -14.29
C HIS A 103 -3.63 5.32 -14.64
N ARG A 104 -4.86 5.85 -14.77
CA ARG A 104 -5.10 7.28 -15.02
C ARG A 104 -4.51 8.16 -13.91
N ARG A 105 -4.73 7.82 -12.64
CA ARG A 105 -4.18 8.56 -11.48
C ARG A 105 -2.65 8.52 -11.44
N THR A 106 -2.06 7.40 -11.83
CA THR A 106 -0.60 7.22 -11.90
C THR A 106 0.03 8.06 -13.02
N ALA A 107 -0.66 8.21 -14.14
CA ALA A 107 -0.19 8.97 -15.30
C ALA A 107 -0.16 10.50 -15.06
N GLN A 108 -0.86 11.02 -14.05
CA GLN A 108 -0.96 12.46 -13.74
C GLN A 108 0.31 13.07 -13.10
N ARG A 109 1.50 12.53 -13.36
CA ARG A 109 2.78 12.98 -12.79
C ARG A 109 2.96 14.50 -12.92
N GLY A 110 3.17 15.19 -11.79
CA GLY A 110 3.66 16.57 -11.76
C GLY A 110 2.62 17.70 -11.90
N LYS A 111 1.33 17.40 -12.12
CA LYS A 111 0.28 18.42 -11.92
C LYS A 111 -0.13 18.38 -10.45
N ARG A 112 0.22 19.42 -9.69
CA ARG A 112 -0.18 19.60 -8.27
C ARG A 112 -1.65 19.18 -8.11
N PRO A 113 -2.00 18.18 -7.29
CA PRO A 113 -3.39 17.92 -7.00
C PRO A 113 -3.82 18.92 -5.93
N VAL A 114 -4.50 19.99 -6.33
CA VAL A 114 -5.54 20.56 -5.48
C VAL A 114 -6.65 19.50 -5.50
N VAL A 115 -6.49 18.44 -4.70
CA VAL A 115 -7.34 17.24 -4.68
C VAL A 115 -7.32 16.49 -6.04
N ALA A 116 -6.81 15.25 -6.07
CA ALA A 116 -6.97 14.46 -7.28
C ALA A 116 -8.47 14.22 -7.52
N ASP A 117 -8.98 14.45 -8.74
CA ASP A 117 -10.38 14.14 -9.11
C ASP A 117 -10.76 12.69 -8.77
N VAL A 118 -9.75 11.82 -8.64
CA VAL A 118 -9.90 10.43 -8.20
C VAL A 118 -8.88 10.14 -7.11
N SER A 119 -9.36 9.92 -5.88
CA SER A 119 -8.52 9.67 -4.71
C SER A 119 -8.00 8.23 -4.70
N ALA A 120 -6.71 8.07 -4.47
CA ALA A 120 -6.12 6.75 -4.29
C ALA A 120 -6.44 6.21 -2.88
N VAL A 121 -6.51 4.88 -2.76
CA VAL A 121 -6.70 4.15 -1.52
C VAL A 121 -5.53 3.18 -1.34
N LEU A 122 -5.09 3.01 -0.10
CA LEU A 122 -4.06 2.05 0.28
C LEU A 122 -4.73 0.79 0.84
N TYR A 123 -4.64 -0.33 0.11
CA TYR A 123 -5.14 -1.64 0.52
C TYR A 123 -4.00 -2.42 1.17
N VAL A 124 -3.91 -2.36 2.50
CA VAL A 124 -2.87 -3.04 3.28
C VAL A 124 -3.18 -4.53 3.38
N PHE A 125 -2.18 -5.37 3.10
CA PHE A 125 -2.32 -6.84 3.18
C PHE A 125 -1.22 -7.51 4.01
N ASP A 126 -0.18 -6.78 4.42
CA ASP A 126 0.82 -7.31 5.37
C ASP A 126 1.39 -6.21 6.27
N VAL A 127 1.78 -6.60 7.48
CA VAL A 127 2.50 -5.76 8.45
C VAL A 127 3.87 -6.39 8.65
N LEU A 128 4.87 -5.78 8.01
CA LEU A 128 6.23 -6.31 7.98
C LEU A 128 7.06 -5.87 9.19
N ARG A 129 6.69 -4.73 9.80
CA ARG A 129 7.24 -4.28 11.09
C ARG A 129 6.20 -3.55 11.91
N HIS A 130 6.15 -3.84 13.20
CA HIS A 130 5.37 -3.10 14.18
C HIS A 130 5.98 -3.24 15.57
N GLN A 131 6.15 -2.12 16.30
CA GLN A 131 6.77 -2.11 17.65
C GLN A 131 8.16 -2.80 17.68
N GLY A 132 8.99 -2.48 16.69
CA GLY A 132 10.36 -2.98 16.61
C GLY A 132 10.52 -4.46 16.21
N ARG A 133 9.43 -5.12 15.78
CA ARG A 133 9.45 -6.51 15.31
C ARG A 133 8.97 -6.59 13.88
#